data_AF-A0A5Q4SLV4-F1
#
_entry.id   AF-A0A5Q4SLV4-F1
#
_cell.length_a   1.000
_cell.length_b   1.000
_cell.length_c   1.000
_cell.angle_alpha   90.00
_cell.angle_beta   90.00
_cell.angle_gamma   90.00
#
_symmetry.space_group_name_H-M   'P 1'
#
loop_
_entity.id
_entity.type
_entity.pdbx_description
1 polymer ?
#
loop_
_entity_poly.entity_id
_entity_poly.type
_entity_poly.pdbx_seq_one_letter_code
_entity_poly.pdbx_strand_id
1 'polypeptide(L)'
;MANLVYKRVSTDQQSTDRQNLVLAEAGIEDPVAFEEAAGTSSRLHPLQRPKFAELLVYARPGDTVHISEMFRLVRGTGHILDVLDVLDVLDVLDVLHRDRLALRIHDGAFSAMDLTARHPRTGELLSTVKFMVQTLAAAGDLQRDLQRELTYDGLRAAEAKGNKGGRRPAIAVADLLPEYTAADPDTSTPELPVVLDMPGKVADFLRATELEPAERTTLDQGVTVRRGQGYTLRVTAVPVIHRRLLDLCQALDGTAAAPAQPKARREYENRVNLHAPATNLGSQSRSAT
;
A
#
# COMPACT_ATOMS: atom_id res chain seq x y z
N MET A 1 -4.25 -0.78 36.00
CA MET A 1 -4.64 -1.27 34.66
C MET A 1 -5.15 -0.06 33.92
N ALA A 2 -4.54 0.26 32.78
CA ALA A 2 -4.95 1.38 31.95
C ALA A 2 -5.96 0.92 30.90
N ASN A 3 -6.86 1.83 30.53
CA ASN A 3 -7.78 1.65 29.42
C ASN A 3 -7.18 2.33 28.18
N LEU A 4 -6.79 1.53 27.18
CA LEU A 4 -6.13 2.00 25.97
C LEU A 4 -7.16 2.01 24.84
N VAL A 5 -7.46 3.19 24.30
CA VAL A 5 -8.47 3.33 23.25
C VAL A 5 -7.79 3.47 21.90
N TYR A 6 -8.05 2.55 20.98
CA TYR A 6 -7.53 2.62 19.61
C TYR A 6 -8.60 3.13 18.64
N LYS A 7 -8.27 4.18 17.88
CA LYS A 7 -9.13 4.80 16.87
C LYS A 7 -8.43 4.86 15.52
N ARG A 8 -9.19 4.64 14.46
CA ARG A 8 -8.73 4.76 13.08
C ARG A 8 -9.85 5.26 12.17
N VAL A 9 -9.53 6.18 11.28
CA VAL A 9 -10.41 6.57 10.15
C VAL A 9 -9.80 6.11 8.84
N SER A 10 -10.64 5.62 7.93
CA SER A 10 -10.18 5.03 6.67
C SER A 10 -9.98 6.04 5.54
N THR A 11 -10.46 7.28 5.69
CA THR A 11 -10.35 8.38 4.71
C THR A 11 -10.62 9.74 5.38
N ASP A 12 -10.12 10.83 4.79
CA ASP A 12 -10.27 12.23 5.27
C ASP A 12 -11.73 12.71 5.40
N GLN A 13 -12.70 11.97 4.84
CA GLN A 13 -14.13 12.30 4.89
C GLN A 13 -14.94 11.47 5.91
N GLN A 14 -14.33 10.47 6.57
CA GLN A 14 -15.02 9.73 7.62
C GLN A 14 -14.83 10.43 8.95
N SER A 15 -15.91 11.02 9.47
CA SER A 15 -15.91 11.58 10.82
C SER A 15 -15.62 10.50 11.87
N THR A 16 -14.79 10.83 12.87
CA THR A 16 -14.58 10.00 14.07
C THR A 16 -15.80 9.98 14.99
N ASP A 17 -16.82 10.81 14.74
CA ASP A 17 -17.98 11.00 15.61
C ASP A 17 -18.66 9.69 16.01
N ARG A 18 -18.87 8.77 15.05
CA ARG A 18 -19.47 7.46 15.35
C ARG A 18 -18.64 6.65 16.34
N GLN A 19 -17.32 6.66 16.18
CA GLN A 19 -16.41 5.94 17.07
C GLN A 19 -16.37 6.59 18.44
N ASN A 20 -16.31 7.92 18.47
CA ASN A 20 -16.29 8.72 19.68
C ASN A 20 -17.57 8.49 20.48
N LEU A 21 -18.72 8.48 19.82
CA LEU A 21 -20.01 8.17 20.45
C LEU A 21 -20.01 6.78 21.10
N VAL A 22 -19.71 5.73 20.32
CA VAL A 22 -19.68 4.35 20.82
C VAL A 22 -18.73 4.19 22.01
N LEU A 23 -17.53 4.78 21.92
CA LEU A 23 -16.52 4.67 22.98
C LEU A 23 -16.87 5.54 24.21
N ALA A 24 -17.59 6.64 24.03
CA ALA A 24 -18.10 7.46 25.13
C ALA A 24 -19.25 6.75 25.86
N GLU A 25 -20.19 6.16 25.11
CA GLU A 25 -21.31 5.38 25.66
C GLU A 25 -20.83 4.14 26.41
N ALA A 26 -19.67 3.59 26.04
CA ALA A 26 -19.04 2.49 26.77
C ALA A 26 -18.56 2.86 28.19
N GLY A 27 -18.55 4.15 28.56
CA GLY A 27 -18.23 4.60 29.92
C GLY A 27 -16.80 4.26 30.37
N ILE A 28 -15.83 4.34 29.46
CA ILE A 28 -14.44 4.01 29.74
C ILE A 28 -13.82 5.10 30.63
N GLU A 29 -13.42 4.74 31.85
CA GLU A 29 -12.76 5.65 32.80
C GLU A 29 -11.30 5.91 32.40
N ASP A 30 -10.89 7.19 32.42
CA ASP A 30 -9.52 7.67 32.15
C ASP A 30 -8.81 7.01 30.94
N PRO A 31 -9.38 7.08 29.72
CA PRO A 31 -8.82 6.40 28.57
C PRO A 31 -7.56 7.09 28.03
N VAL A 32 -6.53 6.31 27.71
CA VAL A 32 -5.37 6.75 26.93
C VAL A 32 -5.67 6.50 25.45
N ALA A 33 -5.82 7.56 24.67
CA ALA A 33 -6.22 7.48 23.27
C ALA A 33 -5.02 7.37 22.31
N PHE A 34 -5.10 6.41 21.38
CA PHE A 34 -4.18 6.20 20.27
C PHE A 34 -4.97 6.31 18.97
N GLU A 35 -4.83 7.45 18.30
CA GLU A 35 -5.59 7.77 17.09
C GLU A 35 -4.68 7.88 15.87
N GLU A 36 -4.92 7.01 14.88
CA GLU A 36 -4.21 7.05 13.61
C GLU A 36 -4.44 8.37 12.87
N ALA A 37 -3.39 8.88 12.22
CA ALA A 37 -3.51 10.05 11.36
C ALA A 37 -4.52 9.83 10.23
N ALA A 38 -5.20 10.91 9.83
CA ALA A 38 -6.05 10.89 8.65
C ALA A 38 -5.24 10.42 7.42
N GLY A 39 -5.81 9.50 6.64
CA GLY A 39 -5.14 8.89 5.49
C GLY A 39 -4.27 7.67 5.81
N THR A 40 -4.14 7.23 7.07
CA THR A 40 -3.53 5.93 7.39
C THR A 40 -4.31 4.81 6.68
N SER A 41 -3.64 4.20 5.70
CA SER A 41 -4.25 3.21 4.81
C SER A 41 -4.81 2.03 5.59
N SER A 42 -6.09 1.70 5.36
CA SER A 42 -6.69 0.47 5.90
C SER A 42 -5.91 -0.77 5.48
N ARG A 43 -5.27 -0.74 4.30
CA ARG A 43 -4.50 -1.88 3.77
C ARG A 43 -3.23 -2.20 4.54
N LEU A 44 -2.78 -1.33 5.45
CA LEU A 44 -1.67 -1.67 6.35
C LEU A 44 -2.14 -2.72 7.35
N HIS A 45 -1.31 -3.75 7.54
CA HIS A 45 -1.52 -4.73 8.59
C HIS A 45 -1.64 -4.03 9.95
N PRO A 46 -2.59 -4.40 10.84
CA PRO A 46 -2.83 -3.68 12.09
C PRO A 46 -1.57 -3.47 12.94
N LEU A 47 -0.75 -4.51 13.09
CA LEU A 47 0.53 -4.45 13.82
C LEU A 47 1.58 -3.49 13.22
N GLN A 48 1.41 -3.11 11.95
CA GLN A 48 2.29 -2.17 11.26
C GLN A 48 1.76 -0.73 11.28
N ARG A 49 0.58 -0.50 11.88
CA ARG A 49 -0.01 0.83 11.94
C ARG A 49 0.67 1.64 13.04
N PRO A 50 1.10 2.89 12.77
CA PRO A 50 1.94 3.64 13.70
C PRO A 50 1.37 3.76 15.11
N LYS A 51 0.08 4.10 15.24
CA LYS A 51 -0.52 4.33 16.56
C LYS A 51 -0.92 3.04 17.26
N PHE A 52 -1.24 2.00 16.50
CA PHE A 52 -1.41 0.66 17.08
C PHE A 52 -0.09 0.11 17.62
N ALA A 53 1.01 0.26 16.88
CA ALA A 53 2.33 -0.14 17.34
C ALA A 53 2.77 0.66 18.59
N GLU A 54 2.52 1.97 18.61
CA GLU A 54 2.78 2.83 19.77
C GLU A 54 1.96 2.39 21.00
N LEU A 55 0.68 2.03 20.81
CA LEU A 55 -0.18 1.47 21.85
C LEU A 55 0.44 0.20 22.44
N LEU A 56 0.89 -0.73 21.61
CA LEU A 56 1.49 -1.99 22.07
C LEU A 56 2.80 -1.76 22.84
N VAL A 57 3.60 -0.75 22.46
CA VAL A 57 4.81 -0.37 23.21
C VAL A 57 4.47 0.28 24.55
N TYR A 58 3.39 1.07 24.61
CA TYR A 58 2.92 1.70 25.84
C TYR A 58 2.31 0.69 26.83
N ALA A 59 1.62 -0.31 26.30
CA ALA A 59 0.78 -1.22 27.06
C ALA A 59 1.59 -2.05 28.07
N ARG A 60 0.97 -2.31 29.23
CA ARG A 60 1.51 -3.18 30.27
C ARG A 60 0.60 -4.38 30.48
N PRO A 61 1.14 -5.52 30.96
CA PRO A 61 0.33 -6.68 31.30
C PRO A 61 -0.85 -6.32 32.20
N GLY A 62 -2.07 -6.70 31.79
CA GLY A 62 -3.32 -6.40 32.47
C GLY A 62 -4.05 -5.15 31.97
N ASP A 63 -3.48 -4.36 31.07
CA ASP A 63 -4.18 -3.24 30.43
C ASP A 63 -5.26 -3.75 29.46
N THR A 64 -6.27 -2.92 29.21
CA THR A 64 -7.39 -3.26 28.32
C THR A 64 -7.37 -2.37 27.08
N VAL A 65 -7.30 -3.00 25.92
CA VAL A 65 -7.43 -2.35 24.62
C VAL A 65 -8.90 -2.31 24.22
N HIS A 66 -9.39 -1.11 23.95
CA HIS A 66 -10.75 -0.83 23.54
C HIS A 66 -10.80 -0.36 22.10
N ILE A 67 -11.68 -0.97 21.31
CA ILE A 67 -11.98 -0.56 19.94
C ILE A 67 -13.50 -0.40 19.77
N SER A 68 -13.90 0.52 18.89
CA SER A 68 -15.31 0.69 18.56
C SER A 68 -15.88 -0.57 17.89
N GLU A 69 -15.22 -1.08 16.86
CA GLU A 69 -15.66 -2.25 16.09
C GLU A 69 -14.47 -3.06 15.55
N MET A 70 -14.70 -4.34 15.22
CA MET A 70 -13.65 -5.26 14.74
C MET A 70 -12.94 -4.75 13.48
N PHE A 71 -13.60 -3.96 12.62
CA PHE A 71 -12.99 -3.38 11.41
C PHE A 71 -11.82 -2.41 11.70
N ARG A 72 -11.58 -2.07 12.98
CA ARG A 72 -10.36 -1.36 13.39
C ARG A 72 -9.13 -2.24 13.37
N LEU A 73 -9.26 -3.55 13.41
CA LEU A 73 -8.16 -4.52 13.44
C LEU A 73 -8.05 -5.35 12.15
N VAL A 74 -8.64 -4.90 11.05
CA VAL A 74 -8.59 -5.60 9.76
C VAL A 74 -8.27 -4.66 8.61
N ARG A 75 -7.86 -5.21 7.46
CA ARG A 75 -7.49 -4.45 6.26
C ARG A 75 -8.67 -4.08 5.37
N GLY A 76 -9.71 -4.91 5.36
CA GLY A 76 -10.94 -4.74 4.61
C GLY A 76 -11.90 -3.71 5.22
N THR A 77 -12.82 -3.24 4.38
CA THR A 77 -13.78 -2.17 4.72
C THR A 77 -15.24 -2.65 4.77
N GLY A 78 -15.49 -3.96 4.64
CA GLY A 78 -16.87 -4.47 4.57
C GLY A 78 -17.09 -5.93 5.02
N HIS A 79 -16.06 -6.79 5.01
CA HIS A 79 -16.24 -8.20 5.37
C HIS A 79 -15.03 -8.73 6.14
N ILE A 80 -15.21 -9.01 7.45
CA ILE A 80 -14.19 -9.62 8.32
C ILE A 80 -13.80 -11.03 7.83
N LEU A 81 -14.65 -11.66 7.02
CA LEU A 81 -14.42 -12.96 6.42
C LEU A 81 -13.59 -12.87 5.12
N ASP A 82 -12.76 -11.85 4.92
CA ASP A 82 -11.67 -11.98 3.94
C ASP A 82 -10.52 -12.73 4.61
N VAL A 83 -9.79 -13.57 3.85
CA VAL A 83 -8.61 -14.31 4.34
C VAL A 83 -7.66 -13.37 5.07
N LEU A 84 -7.40 -12.21 4.48
CA LEU A 84 -6.46 -11.24 5.03
C LEU A 84 -6.97 -10.65 6.35
N ASP A 85 -8.28 -10.44 6.46
CA ASP A 85 -8.91 -9.84 7.64
C ASP A 85 -8.97 -10.83 8.81
N VAL A 86 -9.26 -12.11 8.54
CA VAL A 86 -9.21 -13.15 9.56
C VAL A 86 -7.79 -13.30 10.12
N LEU A 87 -6.78 -13.35 9.26
CA LEU A 87 -5.39 -13.48 9.69
C LEU A 87 -4.90 -12.27 10.48
N ASP A 88 -5.30 -11.06 10.08
CA ASP A 88 -5.01 -9.85 10.84
C ASP A 88 -5.51 -9.94 12.29
N VAL A 89 -6.75 -10.42 12.47
CA VAL A 89 -7.34 -10.59 13.80
C VAL A 89 -6.54 -11.61 14.61
N LEU A 90 -6.16 -12.74 14.01
CA LEU A 90 -5.37 -13.78 14.70
C LEU A 90 -4.00 -13.26 15.11
N ASP A 91 -3.28 -12.59 14.21
CA ASP A 91 -1.96 -12.04 14.50
C ASP A 91 -2.03 -11.00 15.63
N VAL A 92 -3.08 -10.16 15.65
CA VAL A 92 -3.34 -9.22 16.75
C VAL A 92 -3.64 -9.97 18.04
N LEU A 93 -4.54 -10.95 18.02
CA LEU A 93 -4.90 -11.72 19.23
C LEU A 93 -3.69 -12.46 19.81
N ASP A 94 -2.82 -13.01 18.98
CA ASP A 94 -1.58 -13.67 19.42
C ASP A 94 -0.66 -12.71 20.18
N VAL A 95 -0.51 -11.48 19.69
CA VAL A 95 0.26 -10.43 20.38
C VAL A 95 -0.41 -10.05 21.69
N LEU A 96 -1.72 -9.79 21.70
CA LEU A 96 -2.44 -9.41 22.92
C LEU A 96 -2.40 -10.54 23.97
N HIS A 97 -2.50 -11.80 23.55
CA HIS A 97 -2.40 -12.96 24.44
C HIS A 97 -1.01 -13.09 25.05
N ARG A 98 0.04 -12.92 24.24
CA ARG A 98 1.44 -12.94 24.67
C ARG A 98 1.71 -11.85 25.71
N ASP A 99 1.21 -10.65 25.45
CA ASP A 99 1.49 -9.46 26.27
C ASP A 99 0.52 -9.34 27.47
N ARG A 100 -0.43 -10.29 27.59
CA ARG A 100 -1.47 -10.34 28.64
C ARG A 100 -2.35 -9.08 28.64
N LEU A 101 -2.70 -8.62 27.46
CA LEU A 101 -3.60 -7.49 27.24
C LEU A 101 -5.03 -8.01 27.03
N ALA A 102 -6.00 -7.26 27.54
CA ALA A 102 -7.40 -7.52 27.27
C ALA A 102 -7.87 -6.82 25.99
N LEU A 103 -8.76 -7.41 25.19
CA LEU A 103 -9.39 -6.76 24.04
C LEU A 103 -10.90 -6.65 24.25
N ARG A 104 -11.46 -5.44 24.21
CA ARG A 104 -12.90 -5.18 24.25
C ARG A 104 -13.38 -4.48 23.00
N ILE A 105 -14.44 -5.03 22.41
CA ILE A 105 -15.13 -4.51 21.23
C ILE A 105 -16.50 -4.01 21.66
N HIS A 106 -16.85 -2.78 21.29
CA HIS A 106 -18.05 -2.11 21.83
C HIS A 106 -19.26 -2.10 20.89
N ASP A 107 -19.07 -2.36 19.60
CA ASP A 107 -20.14 -2.33 18.60
C ASP A 107 -19.97 -3.45 17.54
N GLY A 108 -21.05 -3.74 16.82
CA GLY A 108 -21.15 -4.77 15.79
C GLY A 108 -21.38 -6.18 16.35
N ALA A 109 -21.20 -7.19 15.49
CA ALA A 109 -21.48 -8.60 15.82
C ALA A 109 -20.62 -9.18 16.95
N PHE A 110 -19.53 -8.50 17.30
CA PHE A 110 -18.63 -8.88 18.39
C PHE A 110 -18.72 -7.91 19.59
N SER A 111 -19.76 -7.06 19.64
CA SER A 111 -19.99 -6.15 20.76
C SER A 111 -20.06 -6.91 22.09
N ALA A 112 -19.48 -6.31 23.14
CA ALA A 112 -19.34 -6.84 24.48
C ALA A 112 -18.51 -8.14 24.61
N MET A 113 -17.88 -8.60 23.53
CA MET A 113 -16.96 -9.74 23.61
C MET A 113 -15.58 -9.32 24.09
N ASP A 114 -15.02 -10.15 24.98
CA ASP A 114 -13.62 -10.13 25.37
C ASP A 114 -12.93 -11.38 24.79
N LEU A 115 -12.22 -11.19 23.69
CA LEU A 115 -11.50 -12.26 22.96
C LEU A 115 -10.18 -12.67 23.62
N THR A 116 -9.96 -12.20 24.84
CA THR A 116 -8.77 -12.44 25.64
C THR A 116 -9.13 -12.86 27.07
N ALA A 117 -10.42 -13.05 27.35
CA ALA A 117 -10.94 -13.35 28.67
C ALA A 117 -10.35 -14.66 29.22
N ARG A 118 -9.95 -14.61 30.49
CA ARG A 118 -9.30 -15.72 31.20
C ARG A 118 -10.16 -16.21 32.36
N HIS A 119 -10.13 -17.51 32.59
CA HIS A 119 -10.82 -18.14 33.70
C HIS A 119 -10.20 -17.68 35.04
N PRO A 120 -11.00 -17.17 36.00
CA PRO A 120 -10.48 -16.51 37.20
C PRO A 120 -9.57 -17.39 38.08
N ARG A 121 -9.77 -18.71 38.07
CA ARG A 121 -9.01 -19.64 38.92
C ARG A 121 -7.80 -20.26 38.24
N THR A 122 -7.83 -20.41 36.92
CA THR A 122 -6.78 -21.12 36.18
C THR A 122 -5.87 -20.17 35.39
N GLY A 123 -6.30 -18.93 35.15
CA GLY A 123 -5.56 -17.96 34.33
C GLY A 123 -5.50 -18.30 32.83
N GLU A 124 -6.06 -19.45 32.45
CA GLU A 124 -6.18 -19.85 31.05
C GLU A 124 -7.28 -19.09 30.33
N LEU A 125 -7.13 -18.92 29.02
CA LEU A 125 -8.21 -18.42 28.16
C LEU A 125 -9.48 -19.26 28.33
N LEU A 126 -10.63 -18.59 28.39
CA LEU A 126 -11.93 -19.25 28.45
C LEU A 126 -12.10 -20.18 27.25
N SER A 127 -12.68 -21.36 27.46
CA SER A 127 -12.89 -22.36 26.39
C SER A 127 -13.77 -21.83 25.26
N THR A 128 -14.76 -20.99 25.57
CA THR A 128 -15.59 -20.29 24.57
C THR A 128 -14.77 -19.35 23.71
N VAL A 129 -13.84 -18.60 24.30
CA VAL A 129 -12.92 -17.73 23.56
C VAL A 129 -11.96 -18.57 22.71
N LYS A 130 -11.35 -19.62 23.28
CA LYS A 130 -10.50 -20.55 22.51
C LYS A 130 -11.24 -21.12 21.30
N PHE A 131 -12.48 -21.57 21.49
CA PHE A 131 -13.33 -22.08 20.41
C PHE A 131 -13.61 -21.06 19.32
N MET A 132 -13.97 -19.82 19.69
CA MET A 132 -14.22 -18.74 18.72
C MET A 132 -12.96 -18.40 17.91
N VAL A 133 -11.81 -18.26 18.57
CA VAL A 133 -10.53 -17.97 17.90
C VAL A 133 -10.14 -19.11 16.96
N GLN A 134 -10.29 -20.37 17.39
CA GLN A 134 -10.02 -21.54 16.55
C GLN A 134 -10.97 -21.63 15.35
N THR A 135 -12.24 -21.27 15.54
CA THR A 135 -13.24 -21.26 14.45
C THR A 135 -12.91 -20.18 13.42
N LEU A 136 -12.50 -18.99 13.88
CA LEU A 136 -12.00 -17.94 12.99
C LEU A 136 -10.75 -18.40 12.25
N ALA A 137 -9.78 -19.00 12.94
CA ALA A 137 -8.57 -19.54 12.32
C ALA A 137 -8.89 -20.57 11.23
N ALA A 138 -9.75 -21.53 11.53
CA ALA A 138 -10.19 -22.54 10.57
C ALA A 138 -10.91 -21.92 9.35
N ALA A 139 -11.73 -20.88 9.57
CA ALA A 139 -12.37 -20.16 8.47
C ALA A 139 -11.33 -19.44 7.58
N GLY A 140 -10.33 -18.79 8.18
CA GLY A 140 -9.24 -18.13 7.45
C GLY A 140 -8.40 -19.11 6.63
N ASP A 141 -8.06 -20.27 7.19
CA ASP A 141 -7.31 -21.32 6.48
C ASP A 141 -8.14 -21.90 5.31
N LEU A 142 -9.42 -22.22 5.53
CA LEU A 142 -10.32 -22.69 4.48
C LEU A 142 -10.38 -21.70 3.31
N GLN A 143 -10.57 -20.42 3.60
CA GLN A 143 -10.66 -19.41 2.56
C GLN A 143 -9.32 -19.20 1.84
N ARG A 144 -8.19 -19.29 2.57
CA ARG A 144 -6.85 -19.20 1.97
C ARG A 144 -6.62 -20.35 0.99
N ASP A 145 -7.01 -21.56 1.36
CA ASP A 145 -6.85 -22.73 0.52
C ASP A 145 -7.77 -22.66 -0.71
N LEU A 146 -9.03 -22.26 -0.54
CA LEU A 146 -9.94 -22.00 -1.68
C LEU A 146 -9.38 -20.94 -2.64
N GLN A 147 -8.82 -19.83 -2.14
CA GLN A 147 -8.20 -18.81 -2.99
C GLN A 147 -6.99 -19.36 -3.75
N ARG A 148 -6.16 -20.20 -3.12
CA ARG A 148 -5.03 -20.87 -3.76
C ARG A 148 -5.50 -21.80 -4.87
N GLU A 149 -6.50 -22.65 -4.61
CA GLU A 149 -7.09 -23.56 -5.58
C GLU A 149 -7.61 -22.81 -6.82
N LEU A 150 -8.43 -21.77 -6.61
CA LEU A 150 -8.95 -20.94 -7.70
C LEU A 150 -7.83 -20.23 -8.49
N THR A 151 -6.76 -19.81 -7.81
CA THR A 151 -5.60 -19.21 -8.47
C THR A 151 -4.89 -20.21 -9.36
N TYR A 152 -4.66 -21.44 -8.89
CA TYR A 152 -4.06 -22.51 -9.69
C TYR A 152 -4.93 -22.89 -10.90
N ASP A 153 -6.24 -22.98 -10.73
CA ASP A 153 -7.17 -23.25 -11.82
C ASP A 153 -7.15 -22.11 -12.87
N GLY A 154 -7.09 -20.86 -12.42
CA GLY A 154 -6.94 -19.70 -13.29
C GLY A 154 -5.62 -19.72 -14.08
N LEU A 155 -4.51 -20.07 -13.43
CA LEU A 155 -3.20 -20.22 -14.08
C LEU A 155 -3.22 -21.35 -15.11
N ARG A 156 -3.78 -22.53 -14.78
CA ARG A 156 -3.92 -23.66 -15.70
C ARG A 156 -4.77 -23.29 -16.92
N ALA A 157 -5.87 -22.56 -16.71
CA ALA A 157 -6.72 -22.08 -17.79
C ALA A 157 -6.02 -21.02 -18.67
N ALA A 158 -5.16 -20.18 -18.09
CA ALA A 158 -4.35 -19.22 -18.84
C ALA A 158 -3.26 -19.92 -19.66
N GLU A 159 -2.57 -20.90 -19.09
CA GLU A 159 -1.57 -21.73 -19.79
C GLU A 159 -2.18 -22.50 -20.97
N ALA A 160 -3.36 -23.09 -20.79
CA ALA A 160 -4.08 -23.78 -21.86
C ALA A 160 -4.45 -22.85 -23.03
N LYS A 161 -4.60 -21.54 -22.76
CA LYS A 161 -4.82 -20.50 -23.77
C LYS A 161 -3.51 -19.94 -24.37
N GLY A 162 -2.36 -20.52 -24.01
CA GLY A 162 -1.04 -20.08 -24.47
C GLY A 162 -0.47 -18.86 -23.74
N ASN A 163 -1.14 -18.36 -22.69
CA ASN A 163 -0.60 -17.27 -21.88
C ASN A 163 0.44 -17.83 -20.91
N LYS A 164 1.71 -17.64 -21.22
CA LYS A 164 2.79 -17.84 -20.25
C LYS A 164 2.81 -16.65 -19.29
N GLY A 165 2.43 -16.88 -18.04
CA GLY A 165 2.63 -15.91 -16.96
C GLY A 165 4.11 -15.54 -16.81
N GLY A 166 4.39 -14.42 -16.14
CA GLY A 166 5.74 -13.92 -15.91
C GLY A 166 5.96 -12.51 -16.44
N ARG A 167 7.14 -11.95 -16.14
CA ARG A 167 7.57 -10.64 -16.64
C ARG A 167 7.74 -10.75 -18.16
N ARG A 168 7.02 -9.94 -18.94
CA ARG A 168 7.23 -9.87 -20.39
C ARG A 168 8.73 -9.66 -20.67
N PRO A 169 9.33 -10.44 -21.58
CA PRO A 169 10.71 -10.19 -21.98
C PRO A 169 10.81 -8.75 -22.49
N ALA A 170 11.79 -8.01 -21.99
CA ALA A 170 12.12 -6.72 -22.57
C ALA A 170 12.59 -7.00 -24.00
N ILE A 171 11.82 -6.56 -24.99
CA ILE A 171 12.21 -6.67 -26.39
C ILE A 171 13.45 -5.79 -26.55
N ALA A 172 14.61 -6.40 -26.76
CA ALA A 172 15.77 -5.67 -27.25
C ALA A 172 15.43 -5.26 -28.69
N VAL A 173 15.30 -3.95 -28.92
CA VAL A 173 14.97 -3.34 -30.22
C VAL A 173 15.97 -3.73 -31.33
N ALA A 174 17.10 -4.35 -30.97
CA ALA A 174 18.16 -4.79 -31.87
C ALA A 174 17.77 -5.92 -32.85
N ASP A 175 16.74 -6.73 -32.55
CA ASP A 175 16.41 -7.91 -33.38
C ASP A 175 15.43 -7.63 -34.55
N LEU A 176 14.98 -6.38 -34.75
CA LEU A 176 13.96 -6.04 -35.75
C LEU A 176 14.45 -5.28 -36.99
N LEU A 177 15.75 -5.01 -37.16
CA LEU A 177 16.28 -4.32 -38.33
C LEU A 177 17.63 -4.91 -38.79
N PRO A 178 17.69 -5.69 -39.89
CA PRO A 178 18.94 -6.24 -40.44
C PRO A 178 19.69 -5.25 -41.36
N GLU A 179 19.27 -3.99 -41.44
CA GLU A 179 19.87 -3.02 -42.37
C GLU A 179 20.28 -1.74 -41.64
N TYR A 180 21.50 -1.73 -41.08
CA TYR A 180 22.31 -0.52 -41.14
C TYR A 180 23.80 -0.88 -41.10
N THR A 181 24.42 -0.73 -42.27
CA THR A 181 25.86 -0.79 -42.52
C THR A 181 26.67 0.11 -41.59
N ALA A 182 27.86 -0.35 -41.24
CA ALA A 182 28.86 0.35 -40.43
C ALA A 182 29.17 1.77 -40.97
N ALA A 183 29.11 2.77 -40.08
CA ALA A 183 29.78 4.07 -40.27
C ALA A 183 30.03 4.79 -38.92
N ASP A 184 31.30 5.17 -38.73
CA ASP A 184 31.95 6.10 -37.80
C ASP A 184 31.89 5.95 -36.25
N PRO A 185 33.06 5.93 -35.56
CA PRO A 185 33.18 5.80 -34.11
C PRO A 185 33.03 7.12 -33.31
N ASP A 186 32.44 8.19 -33.86
CA ASP A 186 32.29 9.47 -33.15
C ASP A 186 30.86 10.04 -33.12
N THR A 187 29.85 9.18 -33.26
CA THR A 187 28.44 9.58 -33.12
C THR A 187 27.90 9.10 -31.78
N SER A 188 27.58 10.05 -30.89
CA SER A 188 26.79 9.80 -29.68
C SER A 188 25.57 8.95 -30.04
N THR A 189 25.40 7.82 -29.36
CA THR A 189 24.34 6.86 -29.63
C THR A 189 23.00 7.60 -29.68
N PRO A 190 22.23 7.57 -30.79
CA PRO A 190 20.95 8.26 -30.85
C PRO A 190 20.03 7.64 -29.79
N GLU A 191 19.71 8.41 -28.74
CA GLU A 191 18.74 8.00 -27.72
C GLU A 191 17.40 7.73 -28.41
N LEU A 192 17.02 6.45 -28.51
CA LEU A 192 15.77 6.07 -29.16
C LEU A 192 14.56 6.58 -28.35
N PRO A 193 13.49 7.08 -29.01
CA PRO A 193 12.27 7.47 -28.33
C PRO A 193 11.66 6.32 -27.52
N VAL A 194 11.27 6.60 -26.29
CA VAL A 194 10.55 5.67 -25.40
C VAL A 194 9.14 6.18 -25.14
N VAL A 195 8.21 5.24 -24.89
CA VAL A 195 6.82 5.56 -24.57
C VAL A 195 6.62 5.45 -23.07
N LEU A 196 6.38 6.56 -22.38
CA LEU A 196 6.11 6.59 -20.94
C LEU A 196 4.69 7.07 -20.64
N ASP A 197 4.04 6.38 -19.71
CA ASP A 197 2.75 6.77 -19.17
C ASP A 197 2.98 7.80 -18.04
N MET A 198 2.55 9.05 -18.23
CA MET A 198 2.66 10.15 -17.26
C MET A 198 1.33 10.33 -16.51
N PRO A 199 1.31 10.34 -15.16
CA PRO A 199 0.08 10.60 -14.41
C PRO A 199 -0.52 11.97 -14.73
N GLY A 200 -1.85 12.07 -14.82
CA GLY A 200 -2.54 13.31 -15.20
C GLY A 200 -2.17 14.52 -14.35
N LYS A 201 -1.96 14.34 -13.04
CA LYS A 201 -1.51 15.43 -12.15
C LYS A 201 -0.14 16.01 -12.52
N VAL A 202 0.75 15.19 -13.05
CA VAL A 202 2.07 15.61 -13.54
C VAL A 202 1.91 16.34 -14.88
N ALA A 203 1.07 15.80 -15.77
CA ALA A 203 0.76 16.43 -17.06
C ALA A 203 0.07 17.79 -16.91
N ASP A 204 -0.91 17.90 -16.00
CA ASP A 204 -1.63 19.15 -15.70
C ASP A 204 -0.69 20.21 -15.14
N PHE A 205 0.22 19.82 -14.24
CA PHE A 205 1.26 20.72 -13.72
C PHE A 205 2.19 21.21 -14.82
N LEU A 206 2.72 20.30 -15.64
CA LEU A 206 3.65 20.65 -16.72
C LEU A 206 3.01 21.56 -17.78
N ARG A 207 1.72 21.36 -18.08
CA ARG A 207 0.96 22.23 -18.99
C ARG A 207 0.75 23.64 -18.45
N ALA A 208 0.79 23.82 -17.13
CA ALA A 208 0.69 25.12 -16.48
C ALA A 208 2.06 25.81 -16.28
N THR A 209 3.16 25.10 -16.57
CA THR A 209 4.54 25.60 -16.42
C THR A 209 5.07 26.11 -17.77
N GLU A 210 6.06 27.01 -17.73
CA GLU A 210 6.81 27.42 -18.93
C GLU A 210 7.71 26.27 -19.38
N LEU A 211 7.58 25.86 -20.64
CA LEU A 211 8.27 24.72 -21.25
C LEU A 211 9.01 25.15 -22.50
N GLU A 212 10.12 24.50 -22.81
CA GLU A 212 10.78 24.65 -24.10
C GLU A 212 9.89 24.10 -25.23
N PRO A 213 10.04 24.58 -26.47
CA PRO A 213 9.17 24.17 -27.59
C PRO A 213 9.13 22.66 -27.81
N ALA A 214 10.25 21.96 -27.60
CA ALA A 214 10.34 20.50 -27.74
C ALA A 214 9.55 19.74 -26.66
N GLU A 215 9.57 20.23 -25.42
CA GLU A 215 8.83 19.65 -24.28
C GLU A 215 7.32 19.90 -24.43
N ARG A 216 6.94 21.10 -24.86
CA ARG A 216 5.53 21.45 -25.15
C ARG A 216 4.96 20.58 -26.27
N THR A 217 5.69 20.47 -27.38
CA THR A 217 5.30 19.63 -28.52
C THR A 217 5.12 18.16 -28.09
N THR A 218 6.00 17.66 -27.22
CA THR A 218 5.95 16.31 -26.68
C THR A 218 4.68 16.07 -25.84
N LEU A 219 4.25 17.03 -25.03
CA LEU A 219 3.03 16.92 -24.22
C LEU A 219 1.75 17.09 -25.06
N ASP A 220 1.80 17.91 -26.11
CA ASP A 220 0.68 18.14 -27.02
C ASP A 220 0.42 16.92 -27.91
N GLN A 221 1.48 16.22 -28.32
CA GLN A 221 1.40 14.95 -29.05
C GLN A 221 1.04 13.76 -28.15
N GLY A 222 1.00 13.94 -26.83
CA GLY A 222 0.69 12.89 -25.88
C GLY A 222 -0.76 12.39 -25.99
N VAL A 223 -0.96 11.07 -25.90
CA VAL A 223 -2.29 10.45 -25.98
C VAL A 223 -2.89 10.32 -24.59
N THR A 224 -4.04 10.94 -24.37
CA THR A 224 -4.76 10.85 -23.09
C THR A 224 -5.54 9.53 -22.98
N VAL A 225 -5.27 8.76 -21.93
CA VAL A 225 -5.97 7.52 -21.59
C VAL A 225 -6.75 7.70 -20.29
N ARG A 226 -8.07 7.55 -20.32
CA ARG A 226 -8.92 7.69 -19.12
C ARG A 226 -8.65 6.57 -18.11
N ARG A 227 -8.56 6.93 -16.83
CA ARG A 227 -8.31 6.03 -15.69
C ARG A 227 -9.19 6.44 -14.50
N GLY A 228 -10.39 5.87 -14.41
CA GLY A 228 -11.34 6.20 -13.33
C GLY A 228 -11.70 7.69 -13.32
N GLN A 229 -11.55 8.34 -12.15
CA GLN A 229 -11.75 9.80 -11.98
C GLN A 229 -10.58 10.66 -12.49
N GLY A 230 -9.54 10.06 -13.08
CA GLY A 230 -8.36 10.77 -13.61
C GLY A 230 -7.95 10.26 -14.99
N TYR A 231 -6.75 10.64 -15.41
CA TYR A 231 -6.18 10.22 -16.69
C TYR A 231 -4.67 9.98 -16.59
N THR A 232 -4.15 9.32 -17.61
CA THR A 232 -2.72 9.15 -17.85
C THR A 232 -2.42 9.68 -19.24
N LEU A 233 -1.37 10.48 -19.38
CA LEU A 233 -0.89 10.98 -20.67
C LEU A 233 0.23 10.05 -21.15
N ARG A 234 0.01 9.35 -22.25
CA ARG A 234 1.03 8.52 -22.89
C ARG A 234 1.90 9.39 -23.79
N VAL A 235 3.16 9.54 -23.42
CA VAL A 235 4.11 10.45 -24.04
C VAL A 235 5.21 9.64 -24.72
N THR A 236 5.50 9.93 -25.99
CA THR A 236 6.59 9.29 -26.74
C THR A 236 7.68 10.32 -26.96
N ALA A 237 8.83 10.17 -26.31
CA ALA A 237 9.95 11.09 -26.45
C ALA A 237 11.29 10.41 -26.15
N VAL A 238 12.37 11.05 -26.55
CA VAL A 238 13.72 10.60 -26.17
C VAL A 238 13.91 10.72 -24.65
N PRO A 239 14.62 9.77 -24.00
CA PRO A 239 14.87 9.77 -22.55
C PRO A 239 15.36 11.10 -21.97
N VAL A 240 16.17 11.88 -22.69
CA VAL A 240 16.57 13.24 -22.28
C VAL A 240 15.38 14.20 -22.09
N ILE A 241 14.35 14.16 -22.94
CA ILE A 241 13.15 15.00 -22.78
C ILE A 241 12.35 14.55 -21.56
N HIS A 242 12.21 13.24 -21.35
CA HIS A 242 11.53 12.71 -20.17
C HIS A 242 12.19 13.13 -18.85
N ARG A 243 13.53 13.18 -18.80
CA ARG A 243 14.30 13.69 -17.65
C ARG A 243 14.07 15.17 -17.41
N ARG A 244 14.13 16.01 -18.45
CA ARG A 244 13.85 17.45 -18.34
C ARG A 244 12.44 17.73 -17.81
N LEU A 245 11.44 17.01 -18.34
CA LEU A 245 10.06 17.09 -17.83
C LEU A 245 9.96 16.67 -16.35
N LEU A 246 10.75 15.66 -15.92
CA LEU A 246 10.78 15.23 -14.52
C LEU A 246 11.46 16.27 -13.60
N ASP A 247 12.53 16.92 -14.07
CA ASP A 247 13.25 17.95 -13.32
C ASP A 247 12.37 19.17 -13.06
N LEU A 248 11.59 19.59 -14.05
CA LEU A 248 10.61 20.68 -13.90
C LEU A 248 9.52 20.36 -12.85
N CYS A 249 9.28 19.08 -12.57
CA CYS A 249 8.28 18.65 -11.60
C CYS A 249 8.76 18.70 -10.14
N GLN A 250 10.02 19.07 -9.85
CA GLN A 250 10.55 19.12 -8.48
C GLN A 250 9.69 19.96 -7.50
N ALA A 251 8.99 20.99 -8.00
CA ALA A 251 8.08 21.82 -7.20
C ALA A 251 6.85 21.06 -6.65
N LEU A 252 6.52 19.86 -7.17
CA LEU A 252 5.42 19.03 -6.69
C LEU A 252 5.72 18.30 -5.36
N ASP A 253 6.95 18.39 -4.84
CA ASP A 253 7.37 17.83 -3.55
C ASP A 253 7.14 18.80 -2.36
N GLY A 254 6.68 20.03 -2.62
CA GLY A 254 6.53 21.07 -1.60
C GLY A 254 5.49 20.75 -0.52
N THR A 255 5.67 21.30 0.67
CA THR A 255 4.77 21.16 1.82
C THR A 255 3.34 21.69 1.61
N ALA A 256 3.13 22.50 0.56
CA ALA A 256 1.83 23.03 0.14
C ALA A 256 1.15 22.19 -0.97
N ALA A 257 1.79 21.12 -1.45
CA ALA A 257 1.24 20.26 -2.50
C ALA A 257 0.16 19.33 -1.95
N ALA A 258 -0.90 19.10 -2.73
CA ALA A 258 -1.94 18.14 -2.35
C ALA A 258 -1.32 16.72 -2.24
N PRO A 259 -1.71 15.86 -1.29
CA PRO A 259 -1.04 14.56 -1.00
C PRO A 259 -0.85 13.62 -2.21
N ALA A 260 -1.69 13.79 -3.24
CA ALA A 260 -1.63 13.00 -4.47
C ALA A 260 -0.62 13.51 -5.51
N GLN A 261 -0.07 14.71 -5.37
CA GLN A 261 0.94 15.29 -6.27
C GLN A 261 2.34 14.66 -6.07
N PRO A 262 2.86 14.51 -4.83
CA PRO A 262 4.13 13.81 -4.59
C PRO A 262 4.10 12.33 -5.05
N LYS A 263 2.96 11.66 -4.85
CA LYS A 263 2.78 10.27 -5.31
C LYS A 263 2.80 10.16 -6.84
N ALA A 264 2.13 11.07 -7.53
CA ALA A 264 2.10 11.10 -8.99
C ALA A 264 3.47 11.39 -9.60
N ARG A 265 4.26 12.29 -8.98
CA ARG A 265 5.64 12.55 -9.39
C ARG A 265 6.54 11.33 -9.22
N ARG A 266 6.51 10.68 -8.04
CA ARG A 266 7.30 9.45 -7.78
C ARG A 266 6.97 8.32 -8.77
N GLU A 267 5.71 8.20 -9.16
CA GLU A 267 5.29 7.22 -10.16
C GLU A 267 5.88 7.52 -11.55
N TYR A 268 5.96 8.80 -11.94
CA TYR A 268 6.62 9.22 -13.17
C TYR A 268 8.14 9.05 -13.10
N GLU A 269 8.76 9.44 -11.99
CA GLU A 269 10.19 9.25 -11.70
C GLU A 269 10.63 7.79 -11.85
N ASN A 270 9.88 6.86 -11.24
CA ASN A 270 10.16 5.42 -11.36
C ASN A 270 10.11 4.94 -12.81
N ARG A 271 9.20 5.49 -13.64
CA ARG A 271 9.08 5.15 -15.06
C ARG A 271 10.25 5.71 -15.87
N VAL A 272 10.66 6.95 -15.60
CA VAL A 272 11.82 7.57 -16.27
C VAL A 272 13.11 6.80 -15.91
N ASN A 273 13.31 6.46 -14.63
CA ASN A 273 14.49 5.76 -14.14
C ASN A 273 14.60 4.32 -14.66
N LEU A 274 13.47 3.64 -14.94
CA LEU A 274 13.47 2.30 -15.53
C LEU A 274 14.02 2.27 -16.97
N HIS A 275 14.01 3.43 -17.65
CA HIS A 275 14.47 3.60 -19.03
C HIS A 275 15.77 4.40 -19.13
N ALA A 276 16.47 4.61 -18.01
CA ALA A 276 17.83 5.14 -18.02
C ALA A 276 18.81 4.07 -18.56
N PRO A 277 19.82 4.45 -19.37
CA PRO A 277 20.89 3.52 -19.71
C PRO A 277 21.58 3.09 -18.41
N ALA A 278 21.86 1.79 -18.28
CA ALA A 278 22.60 1.23 -17.15
C ALA A 278 23.95 1.98 -17.05
N THR A 279 24.04 2.91 -16.11
CA THR A 279 25.30 3.59 -15.84
C THR A 279 26.22 2.56 -15.22
N ASN A 280 27.32 2.26 -15.90
CA ASN A 280 28.38 1.35 -15.45
C ASN A 280 28.72 1.59 -13.98
N LEU A 281 28.27 0.69 -13.10
CA LEU A 281 28.87 0.48 -11.79
C LEU A 281 30.20 -0.24 -12.03
N GLY A 282 31.28 0.53 -12.15
CA GLY A 282 32.62 -0.01 -12.32
C GLY A 282 33.69 0.97 -11.85
N SER A 283 34.15 0.76 -10.60
CA SER A 283 35.52 0.97 -10.07
C SER A 283 35.57 1.63 -8.68
N GLN A 284 35.11 0.93 -7.64
CA GLN A 284 35.80 1.04 -6.35
C GLN A 284 36.98 0.07 -6.37
N SER A 285 38.14 0.58 -6.79
CA SER A 285 39.42 -0.07 -6.58
C SER A 285 39.74 -0.03 -5.08
N ARG A 286 39.85 -1.22 -4.50
CA ARG A 286 40.56 -1.45 -3.24
C ARG A 286 41.99 -0.92 -3.39
N SER A 287 42.35 0.06 -2.56
CA SER A 287 43.74 0.33 -2.21
C SER A 287 43.90 0.01 -0.73
N ALA A 288 44.46 -1.17 -0.48
CA ALA A 288 45.07 -1.51 0.79
C ALA A 288 46.51 -1.93 0.48
N THR A 289 47.45 -1.27 1.16
CA THR A 289 48.90 -1.47 1.20
C THR A 289 49.71 -0.98 0.00
#